data_AF-A0A535Y2U3-F1
#
_entry.id   AF-A0A535Y2U3-F1
#
_cell.length_a   1.000
_cell.length_b   1.000
_cell.length_c   1.000
_cell.angle_alpha   90.00
_cell.angle_beta   90.00
_cell.angle_gamma   90.00
#
_symmetry.space_group_name_H-M   'P 1'
#
loop_
_entity.id
_entity.type
_entity.pdbx_description
1 polymer ?
#
loop_
_entity_poly.entity_id
_entity_poly.type
_entity_poly.pdbx_seq_one_letter_code
_entity_poly.pdbx_strand_id
1 'polypeptide(L)'
;MHLTTETGDPVAPVLFEEDTLGLAPNIVLPEPLPDEDDSGDDPLRTYLREIHEVNLLTAADERMLACRMEEMICLDEIRAELAGAEGGQPSGTAVALRLYERFYERRVLAEVLAQMEHIEDLGELLQSTAVRQRLDYVPDLDLGGALGSRVGLDASASQAYIVRFSIDTRLFAPAVVG
;
A
#
# COMPACT_ATOMS: atom_id res chain seq x y z
N MET A 1 34.81 9.29 -45.05
CA MET A 1 35.09 7.96 -45.63
C MET A 1 33.78 7.43 -46.18
N HIS A 2 33.73 7.16 -47.48
CA HIS A 2 32.58 6.55 -48.13
C HIS A 2 32.69 5.03 -48.03
N LEU A 3 31.63 4.39 -47.57
CA LEU A 3 31.35 2.97 -47.79
C LEU A 3 29.92 2.87 -48.34
N THR A 4 29.82 2.40 -49.58
CA THR A 4 28.64 1.86 -50.27
C THR A 4 29.12 0.48 -50.78
N THR A 5 28.41 -0.65 -50.83
CA THR A 5 26.99 -1.05 -51.04
C THR A 5 26.78 -2.45 -50.37
N GLU A 6 25.58 -2.97 -50.10
CA GLU A 6 24.63 -3.56 -51.08
C GLU A 6 23.17 -3.28 -50.69
N THR A 7 22.38 -2.85 -51.69
CA THR A 7 21.00 -2.31 -51.60
C THR A 7 20.96 -0.81 -51.32
N GLY A 8 21.08 -0.04 -52.39
CA GLY A 8 21.13 1.42 -52.38
C GLY A 8 19.76 2.08 -52.24
N ASP A 9 19.23 2.13 -51.02
CA ASP A 9 18.23 3.11 -50.65
C ASP A 9 18.82 4.18 -49.71
N PRO A 10 18.50 5.48 -49.92
CA PRO A 10 18.94 6.53 -49.02
C PRO A 10 18.23 6.39 -47.68
N VAL A 11 18.98 6.14 -46.60
CA VAL A 11 18.48 6.34 -45.23
C VAL A 11 18.29 7.84 -45.06
N ALA A 12 17.06 8.31 -45.20
CA ALA A 12 16.70 9.67 -44.81
C ALA A 12 16.98 9.81 -43.30
N PRO A 13 17.64 10.90 -42.86
CA PRO A 13 17.73 11.17 -41.43
C PRO A 13 16.31 11.44 -40.95
N VAL A 14 15.81 10.60 -40.04
CA VAL A 14 14.55 10.88 -39.35
C VAL A 14 14.82 12.13 -38.51
N LEU A 15 14.26 13.25 -38.98
CA LEU A 15 14.18 14.50 -38.25
C LEU A 15 13.40 14.21 -36.97
N PHE A 16 14.05 14.35 -35.82
CA PHE A 16 13.34 14.51 -34.56
C PHE A 16 12.61 15.84 -34.64
N GLU A 17 11.35 15.83 -35.08
CA GLU A 17 10.47 16.97 -34.82
C GLU A 17 10.11 16.93 -33.34
N GLU A 18 10.52 17.98 -32.62
CA GLU A 18 10.10 18.23 -31.24
C GLU A 18 8.60 18.55 -31.25
N ASP A 19 7.80 17.63 -30.72
CA ASP A 19 6.36 17.83 -30.59
C ASP A 19 6.05 18.55 -29.27
N THR A 20 5.97 19.87 -29.35
CA THR A 20 5.38 20.73 -28.33
C THR A 20 3.87 20.47 -28.30
N LEU A 21 3.41 19.53 -27.47
CA LEU A 21 2.05 19.38 -26.89
C LEU A 21 1.77 17.88 -26.65
N GLY A 22 2.32 17.34 -25.55
CA GLY A 22 2.09 15.94 -25.17
C GLY A 22 0.59 15.60 -25.06
N LEU A 23 0.17 14.49 -25.65
CA LEU A 23 -0.11 13.26 -24.89
C LEU A 23 -0.67 12.13 -25.81
N ALA A 24 0.21 11.48 -26.56
CA ALA A 24 0.25 10.02 -26.78
C ALA A 24 1.31 9.74 -27.87
N PRO A 25 2.29 8.85 -27.65
CA PRO A 25 3.12 8.40 -28.76
C PRO A 25 2.20 7.66 -29.75
N ASN A 26 2.23 8.06 -31.03
CA ASN A 26 1.59 7.32 -32.09
C ASN A 26 2.40 6.03 -32.32
N ILE A 27 2.14 5.00 -31.51
CA ILE A 27 2.76 3.69 -31.64
C ILE A 27 2.10 3.01 -32.84
N VAL A 28 2.77 3.09 -34.00
CA VAL A 28 2.45 2.20 -35.12
C VAL A 28 2.86 0.78 -34.68
N LEU A 29 1.88 -0.07 -34.37
CA LEU A 29 2.16 -1.48 -34.11
C LEU A 29 2.75 -2.10 -35.40
N PRO A 30 3.91 -2.78 -35.32
CA PRO A 30 4.43 -3.50 -36.47
C PRO A 30 3.46 -4.62 -36.87
N GLU A 31 3.41 -4.92 -38.17
CA GLU A 31 2.62 -6.05 -38.70
C GLU A 31 2.96 -7.34 -37.95
N PRO A 32 1.95 -8.19 -37.64
CA PRO A 32 2.20 -9.42 -36.89
C PRO A 32 3.14 -10.32 -37.68
N LEU A 33 4.24 -10.73 -37.06
CA LEU A 33 5.14 -11.73 -37.61
C LEU A 33 4.38 -13.04 -37.77
N PRO A 34 4.65 -13.83 -38.83
CA PRO A 34 4.00 -15.11 -39.05
C PRO A 34 4.21 -16.01 -37.82
N ASP A 35 3.16 -16.72 -37.42
CA ASP A 35 3.20 -17.69 -36.33
C ASP A 35 4.27 -18.75 -36.64
N GLU A 36 5.46 -18.60 -36.06
CA GLU A 36 6.44 -19.67 -36.02
C GLU A 36 5.90 -20.74 -35.06
N ASP A 37 5.39 -21.83 -35.64
CA ASP A 37 5.02 -23.05 -34.93
C ASP A 37 6.19 -23.55 -34.04
N ASP A 38 6.01 -23.31 -32.75
CA ASP A 38 6.08 -24.28 -31.66
C ASP A 38 7.19 -25.36 -31.73
N SER A 39 8.40 -25.00 -31.31
CA SER A 39 9.39 -25.96 -30.80
C SER A 39 10.48 -25.27 -29.97
N GLY A 40 10.09 -24.71 -28.83
CA GLY A 40 11.05 -24.24 -27.85
C GLY A 40 10.38 -23.80 -26.56
N ASP A 41 10.70 -24.50 -25.47
CA ASP A 41 10.65 -24.00 -24.08
C ASP A 41 11.53 -22.75 -23.99
N ASP A 42 11.07 -21.62 -24.55
CA ASP A 42 11.67 -20.32 -24.26
C ASP A 42 11.13 -19.89 -22.89
N PRO A 43 11.93 -19.99 -21.81
CA PRO A 43 11.47 -19.62 -20.48
C PRO A 43 11.05 -18.16 -20.42
N LEU A 44 11.59 -17.29 -21.29
CA LEU A 44 11.17 -15.90 -21.36
C LEU A 44 9.77 -15.78 -21.97
N ARG A 45 9.48 -16.49 -23.06
CA ARG A 45 8.14 -16.49 -23.68
C ARG A 45 7.09 -17.10 -22.74
N THR A 46 7.43 -18.18 -22.05
CA THR A 46 6.58 -18.78 -21.01
C THR A 46 6.34 -17.78 -19.88
N TYR A 47 7.38 -17.15 -19.34
CA TYR A 47 7.25 -16.12 -18.30
C TYR A 47 6.39 -14.93 -18.75
N LEU A 48 6.63 -14.40 -19.97
CA LEU A 48 5.85 -13.28 -20.50
C LEU A 48 4.38 -13.66 -20.67
N ARG A 49 4.07 -14.86 -21.15
CA ARG A 49 2.67 -15.34 -21.22
C ARG A 49 2.06 -15.41 -19.82
N GLU A 50 2.76 -16.00 -18.85
CA GLU A 50 2.30 -16.15 -17.47
C GLU A 50 2.06 -14.80 -16.76
N ILE A 51 2.92 -13.79 -16.93
CA ILE A 51 2.69 -12.47 -16.31
C ILE A 51 1.54 -11.69 -16.95
N HIS A 52 1.27 -11.89 -18.25
CA HIS A 52 0.14 -11.23 -18.93
C HIS A 52 -1.21 -11.84 -18.52
N GLU A 53 -1.24 -13.05 -17.96
CA GLU A 53 -2.45 -13.67 -17.40
C GLU A 53 -2.88 -13.03 -16.07
N VAL A 54 -2.00 -12.30 -15.41
CA VAL A 54 -2.29 -11.62 -14.14
C VAL A 54 -2.72 -10.19 -14.42
N ASN A 55 -3.92 -9.83 -13.94
CA ASN A 55 -4.42 -8.46 -14.05
C ASN A 55 -3.58 -7.49 -13.20
N LEU A 56 -3.34 -6.30 -13.73
CA LEU A 56 -2.74 -5.20 -12.97
C LEU A 56 -3.63 -4.82 -11.78
N LEU A 57 -2.97 -4.47 -10.67
CA LEU A 57 -3.66 -3.98 -9.49
C LEU A 57 -4.21 -2.57 -9.73
N THR A 58 -5.42 -2.31 -9.22
CA THR A 58 -5.90 -0.94 -9.10
C THR A 58 -5.29 -0.28 -7.87
N ALA A 59 -5.32 1.05 -7.80
CA ALA A 59 -4.90 1.78 -6.60
C ALA A 59 -5.68 1.37 -5.32
N ALA A 60 -6.91 0.87 -5.47
CA ALA A 60 -7.68 0.34 -4.36
C ALA A 60 -7.14 -1.03 -3.89
N ASP A 61 -6.77 -1.89 -4.85
CA ASP A 61 -6.19 -3.20 -4.54
C ASP A 61 -4.83 -3.07 -3.86
N GLU A 62 -3.98 -2.17 -4.34
CA GLU A 62 -2.68 -1.87 -3.73
C GLU A 62 -2.82 -1.43 -2.28
N ARG A 63 -3.78 -0.53 -2.00
CA ARG A 63 -4.05 -0.07 -0.63
C ARG A 63 -4.54 -1.20 0.27
N MET A 64 -5.47 -2.02 -0.23
CA MET A 64 -5.98 -3.17 0.52
C MET A 64 -4.85 -4.15 0.84
N LEU A 65 -3.98 -4.46 -0.15
CA LEU A 65 -2.84 -5.36 0.04
C LEU A 65 -1.85 -4.79 1.05
N ALA A 66 -1.50 -3.51 0.95
CA ALA A 66 -0.64 -2.83 1.90
C ALA A 66 -1.18 -2.91 3.34
N CYS A 67 -2.48 -2.62 3.53
CA CYS A 67 -3.11 -2.70 4.86
C CYS A 67 -3.02 -4.12 5.44
N ARG A 68 -3.26 -5.16 4.63
CA ARG A 68 -3.16 -6.56 5.05
C ARG A 68 -1.72 -6.97 5.39
N MET A 69 -0.75 -6.46 4.65
CA MET A 69 0.66 -6.70 4.95
C MET A 69 1.06 -6.06 6.29
N GLU A 70 0.64 -4.82 6.54
CA GLU A 70 0.87 -4.14 7.83
C GLU A 70 0.21 -4.87 9.01
N GLU A 71 -1.03 -5.34 8.81
CA GLU A 71 -1.76 -6.15 9.79
C GLU A 71 -1.03 -7.45 10.12
N MET A 72 -0.53 -8.16 9.10
CA MET A 72 0.28 -9.37 9.27
C MET A 72 1.54 -9.08 10.08
N ILE A 73 2.30 -8.05 9.70
CA ILE A 73 3.52 -7.63 10.40
C ILE A 73 3.21 -7.28 11.85
N CYS A 74 2.14 -6.53 12.11
CA CYS A 74 1.72 -6.17 13.46
C CYS A 74 1.39 -7.40 14.32
N LEU A 75 0.68 -8.38 13.76
CA LEU A 75 0.39 -9.64 14.45
C LEU A 75 1.65 -10.44 14.75
N ASP A 76 2.59 -10.51 13.81
CA ASP A 76 3.87 -11.20 14.00
C ASP A 76 4.71 -10.52 15.10
N GLU A 77 4.74 -9.20 15.14
CA GLU A 77 5.37 -8.44 16.23
C GLU A 77 4.72 -8.71 17.59
N ILE A 78 3.38 -8.72 17.67
CA ILE A 78 2.67 -9.07 18.91
C ILE A 78 3.02 -10.50 19.33
N ARG A 79 3.08 -11.43 18.37
CA ARG A 79 3.43 -12.82 18.68
C ARG A 79 4.86 -12.92 19.22
N ALA A 80 5.80 -12.21 18.61
CA ALA A 80 7.18 -12.16 19.06
C ALA A 80 7.32 -11.52 20.46
N GLU A 81 6.59 -10.44 20.74
CA GLU A 81 6.54 -9.81 22.07
C GLU A 81 6.06 -10.80 23.15
N LEU A 82 5.02 -11.58 22.84
CA LEU A 82 4.41 -12.50 23.80
C LEU A 82 5.16 -13.83 23.96
N ALA A 83 5.85 -14.31 22.91
CA ALA A 83 6.59 -15.57 22.94
C ALA A 83 7.77 -15.55 23.92
N GLY A 84 8.29 -14.36 24.24
CA GLY A 84 9.43 -14.18 25.13
C GLY A 84 10.69 -14.95 24.68
N ALA A 85 11.63 -15.19 25.60
CA ALA A 85 12.88 -15.89 25.29
C ALA A 85 12.69 -17.41 25.08
N GLU A 86 11.58 -17.99 25.54
CA GLU A 86 11.33 -19.44 25.53
C GLU A 86 10.57 -19.93 24.28
N GLY A 87 10.13 -19.02 23.40
CA GLY A 87 9.71 -19.35 22.03
C GLY A 87 8.36 -20.06 21.88
N GLY A 88 7.42 -19.84 22.82
CA GLY A 88 6.08 -20.42 22.75
C GLY A 88 5.13 -19.66 21.81
N GLN A 89 4.27 -20.38 21.09
CA GLN A 89 3.20 -19.75 20.29
C GLN A 89 2.12 -19.17 21.23
N PRO A 90 1.87 -17.85 21.23
CA PRO A 90 0.89 -17.25 22.13
C PRO A 90 -0.54 -17.65 21.74
N SER A 91 -1.42 -17.73 22.73
CA SER A 91 -2.84 -17.99 22.49
C SER A 91 -3.49 -16.80 21.76
N GLY A 92 -4.56 -17.06 21.00
CA GLY A 92 -5.33 -16.00 20.36
C GLY A 92 -5.89 -14.97 21.35
N THR A 93 -6.23 -15.42 22.57
CA THR A 93 -6.68 -14.53 23.66
C THR A 93 -5.57 -13.61 24.16
N ALA A 94 -4.32 -14.11 24.26
CA ALA A 94 -3.17 -13.29 24.65
C ALA A 94 -2.86 -12.23 23.58
N VAL A 95 -2.93 -12.61 22.31
CA VAL A 95 -2.77 -11.66 21.18
C VAL A 95 -3.85 -10.58 21.21
N ALA A 96 -5.12 -10.96 21.41
CA ALA A 96 -6.23 -10.01 21.51
C ALA A 96 -6.09 -9.05 22.71
N LEU A 97 -5.68 -9.58 23.88
CA LEU A 97 -5.43 -8.75 25.06
C LEU A 97 -4.30 -7.74 24.81
N ARG A 98 -3.19 -8.19 24.21
CA ARG A 98 -2.07 -7.31 23.88
C ARG A 98 -2.45 -6.23 22.86
N LEU A 99 -3.30 -6.57 21.89
CA LEU A 99 -3.85 -5.60 20.94
C LEU A 99 -4.68 -4.52 21.67
N TYR A 100 -5.53 -4.93 22.61
CA TYR A 100 -6.32 -4.00 23.42
C TYR A 100 -5.43 -3.09 24.29
N GLU A 101 -4.37 -3.63 24.90
CA GLU A 101 -3.39 -2.84 25.66
C GLU A 101 -2.71 -1.78 24.78
N ARG A 102 -2.26 -2.16 23.58
CA ARG A 102 -1.66 -1.25 22.60
C ARG A 102 -2.61 -0.12 22.21
N PHE A 103 -3.89 -0.42 22.02
CA PHE A 103 -4.92 0.59 21.81
C PHE A 103 -5.05 1.52 23.02
N TYR A 104 -5.10 0.97 24.24
CA TYR A 104 -5.25 1.75 25.47
C TYR A 104 -4.03 2.66 25.74
N GLU A 105 -2.82 2.19 25.44
CA GLU A 105 -1.58 2.98 25.43
C GLU A 105 -1.69 4.20 24.49
N ARG A 106 -2.45 4.05 23.39
CA ARG A 106 -2.65 5.06 22.36
C ARG A 106 -4.01 5.79 22.41
N ARG A 107 -4.77 5.62 23.50
CA ARG A 107 -6.15 6.13 23.63
C ARG A 107 -6.31 7.63 23.43
N VAL A 108 -5.25 8.42 23.65
CA VAL A 108 -5.29 9.88 23.44
C VAL A 108 -5.64 10.22 22.00
N LEU A 109 -5.21 9.41 21.02
CA LEU A 109 -5.60 9.62 19.63
C LEU A 109 -7.09 9.33 19.40
N ALA A 110 -7.65 8.31 20.07
CA ALA A 110 -9.09 8.06 20.03
C ALA A 110 -9.88 9.26 20.62
N GLU A 111 -9.39 9.86 21.71
CA GLU A 111 -9.99 11.07 22.29
C GLU A 111 -9.94 12.27 21.33
N VAL A 112 -8.82 12.46 20.62
CA VAL A 112 -8.68 13.53 19.62
C VAL A 112 -9.65 13.31 18.45
N LEU A 113 -9.72 12.09 17.93
CA LEU A 113 -10.65 11.74 16.85
C LEU A 113 -12.12 11.90 17.28
N ALA A 114 -12.46 11.47 18.49
CA ALA A 114 -13.80 11.64 19.06
C ALA A 114 -14.22 13.12 19.12
N GLN A 115 -13.29 14.00 19.50
CA GLN A 115 -13.53 15.45 19.53
C GLN A 115 -13.68 16.06 18.14
N MET A 116 -12.86 15.63 17.17
CA MET A 116 -12.87 16.16 15.80
C MET A 116 -14.11 15.73 15.02
N GLU A 117 -14.54 14.47 15.19
CA GLU A 117 -15.67 13.90 14.46
C GLU A 117 -16.98 13.94 15.24
N HIS A 118 -16.95 14.44 16.49
CA HIS A 118 -18.11 14.51 17.40
C HIS A 118 -18.78 13.14 17.66
N ILE A 119 -17.96 12.10 17.81
CA ILE A 119 -18.41 10.72 18.07
C ILE A 119 -17.93 10.32 19.47
N GLU A 120 -18.85 10.09 20.39
CA GLU A 120 -18.53 9.68 21.77
C GLU A 120 -18.41 8.16 21.93
N ASP A 121 -19.17 7.40 21.14
CA ASP A 121 -19.14 5.94 21.20
C ASP A 121 -17.87 5.41 20.50
N LEU A 122 -17.05 4.67 21.26
CA LEU A 122 -15.80 4.12 20.72
C LEU A 122 -16.08 3.11 19.59
N GLY A 123 -17.19 2.40 19.69
CA GLY A 123 -17.60 1.42 18.70
C GLY A 123 -17.83 2.07 17.34
N GLU A 124 -18.70 3.09 17.35
CA GLU A 124 -18.99 3.95 16.22
C GLU A 124 -17.75 4.65 15.69
N LEU A 125 -16.88 5.17 16.58
CA LEU A 125 -15.65 5.85 16.19
C LEU A 125 -14.73 4.95 15.35
N LEU A 126 -14.50 3.71 15.82
CA LEU A 126 -13.60 2.77 15.15
C LEU A 126 -14.18 2.22 13.84
N GLN A 127 -15.51 2.16 13.72
CA GLN A 127 -16.20 1.71 12.51
C GLN A 127 -16.54 2.85 11.53
N SER A 128 -16.35 4.10 11.95
CA SER A 128 -16.66 5.28 11.12
C SER A 128 -15.75 5.36 9.91
N THR A 129 -16.34 5.35 8.71
CA THR A 129 -15.62 5.54 7.44
C THR A 129 -14.85 6.86 7.42
N ALA A 130 -15.40 7.93 8.00
CA ALA A 130 -14.73 9.23 8.08
C ALA A 130 -13.44 9.12 8.92
N VAL A 131 -13.51 8.48 10.09
CA VAL A 131 -12.33 8.22 10.94
C VAL A 131 -11.30 7.35 10.22
N ARG A 132 -11.72 6.26 9.56
CA ARG A 132 -10.81 5.39 8.79
C ARG A 132 -10.08 6.16 7.69
N GLN A 133 -10.77 7.08 7.00
CA GLN A 133 -10.18 7.89 5.93
C GLN A 133 -9.04 8.79 6.42
N ARG A 134 -9.14 9.30 7.65
CA ARG A 134 -8.11 10.13 8.29
C ARG A 134 -6.91 9.31 8.79
N LEU A 135 -7.12 8.02 9.06
CA LEU A 135 -6.12 7.13 9.66
C LEU A 135 -5.31 6.34 8.62
N ASP A 136 -5.97 5.76 7.60
CA ASP A 136 -5.41 4.65 6.81
C ASP A 136 -4.68 5.06 5.53
N TYR A 137 -4.91 6.27 5.03
CA TYR A 137 -4.49 6.63 3.68
C TYR A 137 -3.41 7.70 3.68
N VAL A 138 -3.80 8.93 3.34
CA VAL A 138 -2.89 10.05 3.23
C VAL A 138 -2.67 10.61 4.63
N PRO A 139 -1.42 10.95 5.01
CA PRO A 139 -1.13 11.63 6.27
C PRO A 139 -2.05 12.84 6.48
N ASP A 140 -2.83 12.80 7.54
CA ASP A 140 -3.70 13.89 7.95
C ASP A 140 -2.93 14.86 8.84
N LEU A 141 -2.53 15.99 8.26
CA LEU A 141 -1.73 17.00 8.94
C LEU A 141 -2.49 17.69 10.07
N ASP A 142 -3.81 17.81 9.97
CA ASP A 142 -4.64 18.43 11.00
C ASP A 142 -4.73 17.50 12.21
N LEU A 143 -4.96 16.21 11.98
CA LEU A 143 -4.93 15.19 13.01
C LEU A 143 -3.55 15.10 13.67
N GLY A 144 -2.48 15.11 12.87
CA GLY A 144 -1.10 15.13 13.35
C GLY A 144 -0.80 16.35 14.22
N GLY A 145 -1.24 17.54 13.80
CA GLY A 145 -1.08 18.77 14.57
C GLY A 145 -1.87 18.77 15.88
N ALA A 146 -3.12 18.27 15.85
CA ALA A 146 -3.96 18.14 17.04
C ALA A 146 -3.34 17.16 18.05
N LEU A 147 -2.89 15.99 17.60
CA LEU A 147 -2.20 15.01 18.43
C LEU A 147 -0.88 15.56 18.99
N GLY A 148 -0.06 16.18 18.14
CA GLY A 148 1.22 16.77 18.52
C GLY A 148 1.05 17.85 19.59
N SER A 149 0.04 18.71 19.45
CA SER A 149 -0.30 19.73 20.46
C SER A 149 -0.80 19.12 21.78
N ARG A 150 -1.46 17.96 21.73
CA ARG A 150 -2.03 17.28 22.89
C ARG A 150 -0.98 16.51 23.70
N VAL A 151 -0.02 15.87 23.03
CA VAL A 151 0.96 14.95 23.66
C VAL A 151 2.37 15.56 23.71
N GLY A 152 2.63 16.66 22.98
CA GLY A 152 3.95 17.27 22.87
C GLY A 152 4.89 16.53 21.91
N LEU A 153 4.34 15.90 20.86
CA LEU A 153 5.10 15.18 19.85
C LEU A 153 5.41 16.09 18.65
N ASP A 154 6.56 15.85 18.00
CA ASP A 154 6.84 16.46 16.71
C ASP A 154 5.99 15.82 15.58
N ALA A 155 6.08 16.38 14.37
CA ALA A 155 5.28 15.92 13.24
C ALA A 155 5.58 14.46 12.85
N SER A 156 6.85 14.04 12.91
CA SER A 156 7.27 12.68 12.54
C SER A 156 6.78 11.66 13.56
N ALA A 157 6.96 11.96 14.85
CA ALA A 157 6.49 11.13 15.95
C ALA A 157 4.96 11.05 15.98
N SER A 158 4.26 12.15 15.69
CA SER A 158 2.78 12.17 15.58
C SER A 158 2.31 11.27 14.44
N GLN A 159 2.97 11.34 13.28
CA GLN A 159 2.61 10.48 12.15
C GLN A 159 2.85 8.99 12.46
N ALA A 160 4.00 8.65 13.06
CA ALA A 160 4.29 7.27 13.46
C ALA A 160 3.27 6.76 14.49
N TYR A 161 2.83 7.62 15.42
CA TYR A 161 1.80 7.31 16.40
C TYR A 161 0.46 7.00 15.72
N ILE A 162 0.06 7.83 14.75
CA ILE A 162 -1.19 7.67 13.97
C ILE A 162 -1.14 6.36 13.19
N VAL A 163 -0.05 6.09 12.47
CA VAL A 163 0.11 4.86 11.69
C VAL A 163 -0.01 3.63 12.58
N ARG A 164 0.65 3.62 13.74
CA ARG A 164 0.57 2.47 14.65
C ARG A 164 -0.85 2.24 15.18
N PHE A 165 -1.54 3.31 15.55
CA PHE A 165 -2.93 3.24 15.99
C PHE A 165 -3.88 2.77 14.87
N SER A 166 -3.68 3.26 13.64
CA SER A 166 -4.41 2.85 12.44
C SER A 166 -4.31 1.33 12.24
N ILE A 167 -3.10 0.77 12.27
CA ILE A 167 -2.85 -0.66 12.12
C ILE A 167 -3.47 -1.46 13.26
N ASP A 168 -3.21 -1.07 14.52
CA ASP A 168 -3.75 -1.77 15.70
C ASP A 168 -5.29 -1.84 15.65
N THR A 169 -5.95 -0.76 15.20
CA THR A 169 -7.42 -0.69 15.19
C THR A 169 -8.09 -1.44 14.04
N ARG A 170 -7.41 -1.70 12.91
CA ARG A 170 -7.96 -2.59 11.84
C ARG A 170 -8.08 -4.04 12.28
N LEU A 171 -7.23 -4.44 13.23
CA LEU A 171 -7.22 -5.80 13.75
C LEU A 171 -8.35 -6.08 14.76
N PHE A 172 -9.10 -5.06 15.19
CA PHE A 172 -10.26 -5.28 16.05
C PHE A 172 -11.41 -5.90 15.26
N ALA A 173 -11.84 -7.09 15.69
CA ALA A 173 -13.01 -7.73 15.11
C ALA A 173 -14.27 -6.87 15.37
N PRO A 174 -15.23 -6.77 14.42
CA PRO A 174 -16.45 -5.98 14.60
C PRO A 174 -17.24 -6.33 15.88
N ALA A 175 -17.18 -7.60 16.31
CA ALA A 175 -17.84 -8.08 17.52
C ALA A 175 -17.18 -7.64 18.84
N VAL A 176 -15.94 -7.13 18.79
CA VAL A 176 -15.18 -6.63 19.97
C VAL A 176 -15.43 -5.13 20.18
N VAL A 177 -16.00 -4.48 19.17
CA VAL A 177 -16.17 -3.02 19.07
C VAL A 177 -17.60 -2.59 19.43
N GLY A 178 -18.52 -3.54 19.69
CA GLY A 178 -19.94 -3.28 20.01
C GLY A 178 -20.38 -3.72 21.40
#